data_AF-A0A6G3TME7-F1
#
_entry.id   AF-A0A6G3TME7-F1
#
_cell.length_a   1.000
_cell.length_b   1.000
_cell.length_c   1.000
_cell.angle_alpha   90.00
_cell.angle_beta   90.00
_cell.angle_gamma   90.00
#
_symmetry.space_group_name_H-M   'P 1'
#
loop_
_entity.id
_entity.type
_entity.pdbx_description
1 polymer ?
#
loop_
_entity_poly.entity_id
_entity_poly.type
_entity_poly.pdbx_seq_one_letter_code
_entity_poly.pdbx_strand_id
1 'polypeptide(L)'
;MSTPSNGRVQESATATYGQAIRSLESARSKMMLIQGEVQQAKATLQAHYQGEDGRAYARVMDTWLNEVDRIKRTCEAMENQLGNSMQSSNSAQAGAHQAIVDGDGHLTAFGSDVENGTYTAMRGA
;
A
#
# COMPACT_ATOMS: atom_id res chain seq x y z
N MET A 1 8.04 -13.81 -30.79
CA MET A 1 8.26 -12.77 -29.76
C MET A 1 7.35 -13.12 -28.59
N SER A 2 7.92 -13.54 -27.46
CA SER A 2 7.15 -13.89 -26.26
C SER A 2 6.81 -12.61 -25.51
N THR A 3 5.52 -12.29 -25.39
CA THR A 3 5.04 -11.20 -24.53
C THR A 3 5.55 -11.40 -23.11
N PRO A 4 6.32 -10.46 -22.53
CA PRO A 4 6.81 -10.62 -21.18
C PRO A 4 5.69 -10.36 -20.16
N SER A 5 5.63 -11.26 -19.18
CA SER A 5 5.50 -10.95 -17.75
C SER A 5 4.24 -10.28 -17.16
N ASN A 6 3.16 -9.97 -17.88
CA ASN A 6 2.02 -9.27 -17.24
C ASN A 6 1.39 -10.04 -16.06
N GLY A 7 1.20 -11.37 -16.16
CA GLY A 7 0.73 -12.19 -15.03
C GLY A 7 1.74 -12.27 -13.87
N ARG A 8 3.04 -12.28 -14.17
CA ARG A 8 4.11 -12.30 -13.15
C ARG A 8 4.21 -10.97 -12.38
N VAL A 9 3.94 -9.84 -13.04
CA VAL A 9 3.93 -8.52 -12.39
C VAL A 9 2.73 -8.38 -11.45
N GLN A 10 1.56 -8.88 -11.84
CA GLN A 10 0.35 -8.88 -11.02
C GLN A 10 0.49 -9.76 -9.76
N GLU A 11 1.06 -10.95 -9.92
CA GLU A 11 1.35 -11.86 -8.79
C GLU A 11 2.42 -11.26 -7.85
N SER A 12 3.46 -10.63 -8.40
CA SER A 12 4.52 -9.97 -7.62
C SER A 12 4.01 -8.75 -6.83
N ALA A 13 3.14 -7.93 -7.43
CA ALA A 13 2.56 -6.77 -6.76
C ALA A 13 1.66 -7.20 -5.59
N THR A 14 0.76 -8.16 -5.83
CA THR A 14 -0.14 -8.72 -4.81
C THR A 14 0.64 -9.38 -3.67
N ALA A 15 1.69 -10.14 -3.99
CA ALA A 15 2.58 -10.74 -2.99
C ALA A 15 3.30 -9.69 -2.15
N THR A 16 3.71 -8.57 -2.75
CA THR A 16 4.38 -7.45 -2.06
C THR A 16 3.42 -6.75 -1.08
N TYR A 17 2.20 -6.43 -1.52
CA TYR A 17 1.18 -5.85 -0.64
C TYR A 17 0.82 -6.79 0.51
N GLY A 18 0.61 -8.08 0.22
CA GLY A 18 0.32 -9.09 1.24
C GLY A 18 1.45 -9.26 2.26
N GLN A 19 2.71 -9.19 1.82
CA GLN A 19 3.85 -9.23 2.73
C GLN A 19 3.92 -8.00 3.64
N ALA A 20 3.68 -6.81 3.09
CA ALA A 20 3.67 -5.57 3.86
C ALA A 20 2.55 -5.55 4.91
N ILE A 21 1.33 -5.97 4.54
CA ILE A 21 0.20 -6.10 5.47
C ILE A 21 0.55 -7.04 6.63
N ARG A 22 1.05 -8.25 6.33
CA ARG A 22 1.47 -9.21 7.38
C ARG A 22 2.56 -8.66 8.30
N SER A 23 3.48 -7.86 7.77
CA SER A 23 4.52 -7.20 8.57
C SER A 23 3.91 -6.18 9.54
N LEU A 24 2.92 -5.40 9.09
CA LEU A 24 2.21 -4.43 9.93
C LEU A 24 1.39 -5.13 11.02
N GLU A 25 0.69 -6.22 10.69
CA GLU A 25 -0.07 -7.02 11.64
C GLU A 25 0.84 -7.64 12.72
N SER A 26 2.00 -8.15 12.32
CA SER A 26 3.01 -8.70 13.26
C SER A 26 3.55 -7.61 14.18
N ALA A 27 3.87 -6.43 13.65
CA ALA A 27 4.32 -5.31 14.45
C ALA A 27 3.25 -4.87 15.45
N ARG A 28 1.98 -4.77 15.03
CA ARG A 28 0.85 -4.46 15.90
C ARG A 28 0.67 -5.47 17.03
N SER A 29 0.80 -6.76 16.72
CA SER A 29 0.70 -7.83 17.72
C SER A 29 1.81 -7.75 18.77
N LYS A 30 3.06 -7.50 18.34
CA LYS A 30 4.18 -7.28 19.26
C LYS A 30 3.97 -6.05 20.14
N MET A 31 3.46 -4.97 19.57
CA MET A 31 3.15 -3.75 20.33
C MET A 31 2.09 -3.98 21.39
N MET A 32 1.05 -4.79 21.12
CA MET A 32 0.05 -5.15 22.13
C MET A 32 0.67 -5.90 23.32
N LEU A 33 1.60 -6.81 23.06
CA LEU A 33 2.30 -7.54 24.12
C LEU A 33 3.10 -6.61 25.02
N ILE A 34 3.96 -5.77 24.43
CA ILE A 34 4.78 -4.81 25.18
C ILE A 34 3.89 -3.79 25.93
N GLN A 35 2.73 -3.43 25.35
CA GLN A 35 1.77 -2.55 26.00
C GLN A 35 1.25 -3.13 27.33
N GLY A 36 0.96 -4.43 27.36
CA GLY A 36 0.58 -5.13 28.58
C GLY A 36 1.70 -5.15 29.62
N GLU A 37 2.94 -5.40 29.19
CA GLU A 37 4.13 -5.40 30.07
C GLU A 37 4.35 -4.02 30.72
N VAL A 38 4.22 -2.94 29.96
CA VAL A 38 4.37 -1.58 30.49
C VAL A 38 3.23 -1.19 31.41
N GLN A 39 1.98 -1.59 31.13
CA GLN A 39 0.87 -1.39 32.05
C GLN A 39 1.12 -2.11 33.39
N GLN A 40 1.64 -3.32 33.35
CA GLN A 40 1.97 -4.08 34.55
C GLN A 40 3.12 -3.43 35.32
N ALA A 41 4.18 -3.00 34.63
CA ALA A 41 5.30 -2.26 35.23
C ALA A 41 4.84 -0.95 35.87
N LYS A 42 3.93 -0.21 35.22
CA LYS A 42 3.32 1.00 35.78
C LYS A 42 2.56 0.70 37.07
N ALA A 43 1.74 -0.35 37.10
CA ALA A 43 0.98 -0.73 38.30
C ALA A 43 1.91 -1.11 39.46
N THR A 44 2.95 -1.91 39.19
CA THR A 44 3.97 -2.27 40.19
C THR A 44 4.70 -1.04 40.70
N LEU A 45 5.13 -0.14 39.81
CA LEU A 45 5.83 1.09 40.20
C LEU A 45 4.93 2.01 41.05
N GLN A 46 3.65 2.18 40.69
CA GLN A 46 2.72 2.98 41.48
C GLN A 46 2.49 2.40 42.88
N ALA A 47 2.54 1.08 43.04
CA ALA A 47 2.40 0.44 44.35
C ALA A 47 3.63 0.66 45.25
N HIS A 48 4.83 0.70 44.67
CA HIS A 48 6.10 0.75 45.43
C HIS A 48 6.71 2.16 45.53
N TYR A 49 6.46 3.05 44.58
CA TYR A 49 6.97 4.41 44.55
C TYR A 49 5.84 5.41 44.73
N GLN A 50 5.78 6.00 45.92
CA GLN A 50 4.88 7.10 46.25
C GLN A 50 5.63 8.43 46.27
N GLY A 51 4.91 9.55 46.14
CA GLY A 51 5.50 10.89 46.13
C GLY A 51 5.86 11.41 44.74
N GLU A 52 6.77 12.38 44.68
CA GLU A 52 7.11 13.11 43.45
C GLU A 52 7.74 12.20 42.38
N ASP A 53 8.64 11.31 42.77
CA ASP A 53 9.30 10.35 41.87
C ASP A 53 8.31 9.37 41.24
N GLY A 54 7.38 8.84 42.04
CA GLY A 54 6.30 7.97 41.55
C GLY A 54 5.43 8.68 40.51
N ARG A 55 5.15 9.98 40.71
CA ARG A 55 4.40 10.80 39.74
C ARG A 55 5.19 11.10 38.48
N ALA A 56 6.51 11.31 38.58
CA ALA A 56 7.38 11.50 37.43
C ALA A 56 7.44 10.23 36.57
N TYR A 57 7.64 9.06 37.19
CA TYR A 57 7.62 7.78 36.50
C TYR A 57 6.27 7.46 35.85
N ALA A 58 5.16 7.70 36.56
CA ALA A 58 3.84 7.50 36.00
C ALA A 58 3.62 8.31 34.71
N ARG A 59 4.09 9.57 34.66
CA ARG A 59 4.03 10.41 33.46
C ARG A 59 4.83 9.85 32.28
N VAL A 60 6.01 9.29 32.55
CA VAL A 60 6.83 8.65 31.50
C VAL A 60 6.10 7.43 30.94
N MET A 61 5.55 6.59 31.81
CA MET A 61 4.78 5.41 31.39
C MET A 61 3.52 5.80 30.61
N ASP A 62 2.81 6.86 31.02
CA ASP A 62 1.66 7.39 30.28
C ASP A 62 2.04 7.93 28.90
N THR A 63 3.17 8.62 28.80
CA THR A 63 3.70 9.11 27.51
C THR A 63 4.01 7.94 26.58
N TRP A 64 4.67 6.90 27.11
CA TRP A 64 4.97 5.70 26.34
C TRP A 64 3.70 5.00 25.85
N LEU A 65 2.69 4.84 26.72
CA LEU A 65 1.41 4.23 26.35
C LEU A 65 0.68 5.00 25.24
N ASN A 66 0.69 6.34 25.32
CA ASN A 66 0.10 7.19 24.28
C ASN A 66 0.81 7.04 22.93
N GLU A 67 2.15 6.98 22.92
CA GLU A 67 2.90 6.79 21.67
C GLU A 67 2.64 5.39 21.07
N VAL A 68 2.50 4.35 21.89
CA VAL A 68 2.10 3.02 21.39
C VAL A 68 0.73 3.04 20.73
N ASP A 69 -0.27 3.69 21.36
CA ASP A 69 -1.59 3.84 20.76
C ASP A 69 -1.56 4.60 19.43
N ARG A 70 -0.69 5.61 19.32
CA ARG A 70 -0.48 6.35 18.07
C ARG A 70 0.16 5.49 16.98
N ILE A 71 1.17 4.69 17.32
CA ILE A 71 1.80 3.79 16.34
C ILE A 71 0.80 2.73 15.88
N LYS A 72 0.00 2.14 16.79
CA LYS A 72 -1.06 1.17 16.43
C LYS A 72 -2.05 1.76 15.43
N ARG A 73 -2.56 2.97 15.68
CA ARG A 73 -3.45 3.68 14.73
C ARG A 73 -2.77 3.96 13.39
N THR A 74 -1.48 4.25 13.40
CA THR A 74 -0.71 4.49 12.16
C THR A 74 -0.55 3.20 11.36
N CYS A 75 -0.28 2.07 12.01
CA CYS A 75 -0.26 0.76 11.36
C CYS A 75 -1.61 0.41 10.73
N GLU A 76 -2.72 0.61 11.45
CA GLU A 76 -4.07 0.38 10.93
C GLU A 76 -4.40 1.28 9.72
N ALA A 77 -3.99 2.55 9.78
CA ALA A 77 -4.14 3.47 8.65
C ALA A 77 -3.34 2.99 7.42
N MET A 78 -2.10 2.52 7.62
CA MET A 78 -1.27 1.98 6.55
C MET A 78 -1.84 0.67 5.98
N GLU A 79 -2.34 -0.24 6.82
CA GLU A 79 -3.03 -1.47 6.38
C GLU A 79 -4.23 -1.13 5.49
N ASN A 80 -5.06 -0.18 5.90
CA ASN A 80 -6.21 0.29 5.11
C ASN A 80 -5.78 0.93 3.78
N GLN A 81 -4.74 1.77 3.79
CA GLN A 81 -4.20 2.40 2.57
C GLN A 81 -3.63 1.36 1.60
N LEU A 82 -2.90 0.36 2.11
CA LEU A 82 -2.38 -0.75 1.29
C LEU A 82 -3.50 -1.60 0.72
N GLY A 83 -4.54 -1.91 1.51
CA GLY A 83 -5.72 -2.64 1.03
C GLY A 83 -6.44 -1.90 -0.11
N ASN A 84 -6.70 -0.60 0.07
CA ASN A 84 -7.30 0.24 -0.97
C ASN A 84 -6.42 0.33 -2.23
N SER A 85 -5.11 0.49 -2.04
CA SER A 85 -4.15 0.55 -3.16
C SER A 85 -4.10 -0.76 -3.93
N MET A 86 -4.13 -1.90 -3.23
CA MET A 86 -4.19 -3.23 -3.83
C MET A 86 -5.47 -3.41 -4.65
N GLN A 87 -6.63 -3.05 -4.11
CA GLN A 87 -7.91 -3.13 -4.83
C GLN A 87 -7.92 -2.23 -6.07
N SER A 88 -7.48 -0.98 -5.92
CA SER A 88 -7.37 -0.04 -7.05
C SER A 88 -6.42 -0.56 -8.13
N SER A 89 -5.27 -1.11 -7.74
CA SER A 89 -4.29 -1.69 -8.67
C SER A 89 -4.89 -2.88 -9.43
N ASN A 90 -5.62 -3.76 -8.73
CA ASN A 90 -6.28 -4.91 -9.36
C ASN A 90 -7.35 -4.47 -10.35
N SER A 91 -8.17 -3.47 -10.02
CA SER A 91 -9.19 -2.93 -10.92
C SER A 91 -8.59 -2.26 -12.16
N ALA A 92 -7.54 -1.45 -11.99
CA ALA A 92 -6.86 -0.81 -13.12
C ALA A 92 -6.23 -1.84 -14.07
N GLN A 93 -5.63 -2.91 -13.52
CA GLN A 93 -5.08 -4.00 -14.30
C GLN A 93 -6.16 -4.81 -15.02
N ALA A 94 -7.29 -5.11 -14.36
CA ALA A 94 -8.42 -5.78 -15.01
C ALA A 94 -8.98 -4.96 -16.18
N GLY A 95 -9.12 -3.64 -16.00
CA GLY A 95 -9.55 -2.73 -17.07
C GLY A 95 -8.55 -2.66 -18.23
N ALA A 96 -7.24 -2.64 -17.94
CA ALA A 96 -6.20 -2.71 -18.97
C ALA A 96 -6.24 -4.05 -19.72
N HIS A 97 -6.47 -5.17 -19.03
CA HIS A 97 -6.64 -6.48 -19.66
C HIS A 97 -7.88 -6.52 -20.55
N GLN A 98 -9.02 -6.01 -20.08
CA GLN A 98 -10.26 -5.92 -20.85
C GLN A 98 -10.05 -5.08 -22.12
N ALA A 99 -9.40 -3.92 -22.02
CA ALA A 99 -9.09 -3.07 -23.18
C ALA A 99 -8.12 -3.71 -24.19
N ILE A 100 -7.20 -4.56 -23.72
CA ILE A 100 -6.29 -5.32 -24.60
C ILE A 100 -7.02 -6.50 -25.25
N VAL A 101 -7.84 -7.24 -24.50
CA VAL A 101 -8.59 -8.40 -24.99
C VAL A 101 -9.70 -7.97 -25.96
N ASP A 102 -10.46 -6.92 -25.63
CA ASP A 102 -11.43 -6.31 -26.52
C ASP A 102 -10.74 -5.58 -27.70
N GLY A 103 -9.45 -5.26 -27.53
CA GLY A 103 -8.59 -4.59 -28.52
C GLY A 103 -7.91 -5.53 -29.53
N ASP A 104 -8.11 -6.85 -29.46
CA ASP A 104 -7.58 -7.85 -30.41
C ASP A 104 -8.34 -7.85 -31.77
N GLY A 105 -8.65 -6.64 -32.25
CA GLY A 105 -9.31 -6.37 -33.52
C GLY A 105 -9.18 -4.94 -34.03
N HIS A 106 -8.82 -3.96 -33.20
CA HIS A 106 -8.52 -2.61 -33.69
C HIS A 106 -7.84 -1.75 -32.59
N LEU A 107 -6.51 -1.67 -32.61
CA LEU A 107 -5.83 -0.49 -32.06
C LEU A 107 -6.18 0.68 -32.98
N THR A 108 -7.16 1.51 -32.58
CA THR A 108 -7.33 2.84 -33.16
C THR A 108 -6.04 3.62 -32.88
N ALA A 109 -5.13 3.61 -33.85
CA ALA A 109 -4.01 4.51 -33.92
C ALA A 109 -4.56 5.94 -33.87
N PHE A 110 -4.42 6.59 -32.72
CA PHE A 110 -4.51 8.03 -32.65
C PHE A 110 -3.34 8.58 -33.47
N GLY A 111 -3.63 9.08 -34.69
CA GLY A 111 -2.72 9.91 -35.47
C GLY A 111 -1.87 9.15 -36.50
N SER A 112 -2.49 8.69 -37.58
CA SER A 112 -1.84 8.78 -38.89
C SER A 112 -2.88 9.27 -39.88
N ASP A 113 -2.88 10.58 -40.11
CA ASP A 113 -3.55 11.19 -41.24
C ASP A 113 -3.23 10.37 -42.50
N VAL A 114 -4.25 9.67 -43.00
CA VAL A 114 -4.24 9.12 -44.34
C VAL A 114 -4.42 10.31 -45.27
N GLU A 115 -3.34 11.07 -45.46
CA GLU A 115 -3.23 11.96 -46.60
C GLU A 115 -2.94 11.04 -47.80
N ASN A 116 -4.03 10.65 -48.47
CA ASN A 116 -4.00 9.93 -49.72
C ASN A 116 -3.41 10.85 -50.80
N GLY A 117 -2.09 11.00 -50.76
CA GLY A 117 -1.26 11.75 -51.70
C GLY A 117 -1.41 11.15 -53.09
N THR A 118 -2.33 11.71 -53.84
CA THR A 118 -2.59 11.42 -55.24
C THR A 118 -1.36 11.88 -56.03
N TYR A 119 -0.44 10.97 -56.35
CA TYR A 119 0.63 11.24 -57.31
C TYR A 119 0.03 11.24 -58.72
N THR A 120 -0.64 12.33 -59.09
CA THR A 120 -0.90 12.66 -60.49
C THR A 120 0.39 13.21 -61.09
N ALA A 121 1.22 12.34 -61.66
CA ALA A 121 2.30 12.77 -62.55
C ALA A 121 1.68 13.27 -63.87
N MET A 122 1.20 14.52 -63.87
CA MET A 122 1.04 15.30 -65.10
C MET A 122 2.31 16.12 -65.30
N ARG A 123 3.15 15.70 -66.26
CA ARG A 123 4.07 16.59 -66.94
C ARG A 123 3.80 16.47 -68.44
N GLY A 124 3.00 17.40 -68.93
CA GLY A 124 2.90 17.71 -70.36
C GLY A 124 3.96 18.73 -70.78
N ALA A 125 4.07 18.85 -72.11
CA ALA A 125 5.00 19.63 -72.93
C ALA A 125 6.36 18.96 -73.19
#